data_AF-A0A199V4E9-F1
#
_entry.id   AF-A0A199V4E9-F1
#
_cell.length_a   1.000
_cell.length_b   1.000
_cell.length_c   1.000
_cell.angle_alpha   90.00
_cell.angle_beta   90.00
_cell.angle_gamma   90.00
#
_symmetry.space_group_name_H-M   'P 1'
#
loop_
_entity.id
_entity.type
_entity.pdbx_description
1 polymer ?
#
loop_
_entity_poly.entity_id
_entity_poly.type
_entity_poly.pdbx_seq_one_letter_code
_entity_poly.pdbx_strand_id
1 'polypeptide(L)'
;RNKESAFDDLIDYVKFLKLQLKVLSESRLDGEETDHRFVHVEGYGHYLLHPQMSAEPLGEMMGQLMESNMQVANQLLESKGIALFPLEFAYTLLRSS
;
A
#
# COMPACT_ATOMS: atom_id res chain seq x y z
N ARG A 1 32.55 13.14 -17.30
CA ARG A 1 31.15 12.68 -17.09
C ARG A 1 30.57 13.53 -15.97
N ASN A 2 29.70 14.49 -16.30
CA ASN A 2 29.17 15.43 -15.31
C ASN A 2 28.16 14.73 -14.40
N LYS A 3 28.14 15.13 -13.12
CA LYS A 3 27.27 14.57 -12.09
C LYS A 3 25.79 14.71 -12.46
N GLU A 4 25.43 15.77 -13.17
CA GLU A 4 24.09 16.06 -13.70
C GLU A 4 23.64 15.02 -14.74
N SER A 5 24.51 14.65 -15.67
CA SER A 5 24.21 13.62 -16.69
C SER A 5 23.98 12.22 -16.10
N ALA A 6 24.54 11.91 -14.93
CA ALA A 6 24.30 10.64 -14.25
C ALA A 6 22.91 10.56 -13.60
N PHE A 7 22.33 11.70 -13.21
CA PHE A 7 20.96 11.74 -12.69
C PHE A 7 19.94 11.58 -13.81
N ASP A 8 20.19 12.18 -14.98
CA ASP A 8 19.34 11.99 -16.15
C ASP A 8 19.30 10.51 -16.58
N ASP A 9 20.47 9.86 -16.64
CA ASP A 9 20.60 8.42 -16.90
C ASP A 9 19.77 7.59 -15.89
N LEU A 10 19.79 7.96 -14.60
CA LEU A 10 19.04 7.28 -13.55
C LEU A 10 17.53 7.51 -13.67
N ILE A 11 17.11 8.75 -13.97
CA ILE A 11 15.70 9.11 -14.17
C ILE A 11 15.13 8.32 -15.34
N ASP A 12 15.88 8.23 -16.44
CA ASP A 12 15.46 7.48 -17.62
C ASP A 12 15.43 5.98 -17.35
N TYR A 13 16.35 5.45 -16.54
CA TYR A 13 16.28 4.07 -16.07
C TYR A 13 15.04 3.80 -15.19
N VAL A 14 14.69 4.70 -14.27
CA VAL A 14 13.46 4.58 -13.46
C VAL A 14 12.22 4.63 -14.34
N LYS A 15 12.17 5.52 -15.35
CA LYS A 15 11.07 5.57 -16.33
C LYS A 15 10.96 4.27 -17.12
N PHE A 16 12.09 3.73 -17.56
CA PHE A 16 12.15 2.45 -18.27
C PHE A 16 11.60 1.31 -17.41
N LEU A 17 12.04 1.18 -16.15
CA LEU A 17 11.54 0.17 -15.22
C LEU A 17 10.03 0.29 -14.98
N LYS A 18 9.51 1.52 -14.82
CA LYS A 18 8.07 1.76 -14.69
C LYS A 18 7.29 1.31 -15.92
N LEU A 19 7.81 1.56 -17.13
CA LEU A 19 7.17 1.11 -18.36
C LEU A 19 7.13 -0.42 -18.46
N GLN A 20 8.23 -1.10 -18.09
CA GLN A 20 8.28 -2.57 -18.06
C GLN A 20 7.25 -3.14 -17.07
N LEU A 21 7.15 -2.58 -15.86
CA LEU A 21 6.15 -2.99 -14.87
C LEU A 21 4.72 -2.75 -15.35
N LYS A 22 4.46 -1.62 -16.00
CA LYS A 22 3.15 -1.33 -16.59
C LYS A 22 2.77 -2.37 -17.63
N VAL A 23 3.67 -2.65 -18.58
CA VAL A 23 3.46 -3.67 -19.62
C VAL A 23 3.21 -5.03 -18.97
N LEU A 24 3.98 -5.44 -17.96
CA LEU A 24 3.75 -6.71 -17.24
C LEU A 24 2.41 -6.75 -16.50
N SER A 25 1.96 -5.64 -15.92
CA SER A 25 0.67 -5.56 -15.22
C SER A 25 -0.55 -5.53 -16.16
N GLU A 26 -0.37 -5.04 -17.39
CA GLU A 26 -1.43 -4.88 -18.40
C GLU A 26 -1.45 -6.03 -19.43
N SER A 27 -0.33 -6.71 -19.63
CA SER A 27 -0.17 -7.74 -20.66
C SER A 27 -0.61 -9.11 -20.14
N ARG A 28 -1.82 -9.53 -20.52
CA ARG A 28 -2.20 -10.95 -20.57
C ARG A 28 -1.56 -11.61 -21.80
N LEU A 29 -0.22 -11.66 -21.85
CA LEU A 29 0.48 -12.33 -22.94
C LEU A 29 0.37 -13.84 -22.73
N ASP A 30 -0.55 -14.43 -23.50
CA ASP A 30 -0.57 -15.82 -23.92
C ASP A 30 -0.65 -16.88 -22.81
N GLY A 31 -1.89 -17.17 -22.38
CA GLY A 31 -2.30 -18.55 -22.11
C GLY A 31 -1.82 -19.27 -20.84
N GLU A 32 -0.96 -18.70 -20.00
CA GLU A 32 -0.76 -19.20 -18.63
C GLU A 32 -1.34 -18.25 -17.60
N GLU A 33 -2.21 -18.78 -16.73
CA GLU A 33 -2.57 -18.14 -15.46
C GLU A 33 -1.33 -18.11 -14.57
N THR A 34 -0.48 -17.11 -14.74
CA THR A 34 0.44 -16.76 -13.67
C THR A 34 -0.40 -16.19 -12.54
N ASP A 35 -0.54 -16.92 -11.43
CA ASP A 35 -1.21 -16.56 -10.16
C ASP A 35 -0.75 -15.20 -9.56
N HIS A 36 0.21 -14.55 -10.22
CA HIS A 36 1.03 -13.46 -9.74
C HIS A 36 0.67 -12.14 -10.45
N ARG A 37 -0.56 -11.64 -10.27
CA ARG A 37 -0.97 -10.35 -10.83
C ARG A 37 -0.30 -9.20 -10.09
N PHE A 38 0.50 -8.41 -10.78
CA PHE A 38 0.97 -7.12 -10.26
C PHE A 38 -0.18 -6.12 -10.25
N VAL A 39 -0.62 -5.70 -9.07
CA VAL A 39 -1.69 -4.69 -8.91
C VAL A 39 -1.05 -3.36 -8.53
N HIS A 40 -1.32 -2.33 -9.33
CA HIS A 40 -1.04 -0.96 -8.96
C HIS A 40 -2.18 -0.46 -8.05
N VAL A 41 -1.87 -0.19 -6.78
CA VAL A 41 -2.82 0.42 -5.85
C VAL A 41 -2.55 1.92 -5.82
N GLU A 42 -3.54 2.70 -6.26
CA GLU A 42 -3.45 4.16 -6.24
C GLU A 42 -3.18 4.66 -4.80
N GLY A 43 -2.17 5.52 -4.65
CA GLY A 43 -1.73 6.04 -3.35
C GLY A 43 -0.61 5.26 -2.65
N TYR A 44 -0.23 4.07 -3.12
CA TYR A 44 0.76 3.23 -2.42
C TYR A 44 2.19 3.31 -2.99
N GLY A 45 2.39 3.82 -4.20
CA GLY A 45 3.72 4.05 -4.79
C GLY A 45 4.54 2.77 -5.08
N HIS A 46 4.00 1.58 -4.79
CA HIS A 46 4.58 0.27 -5.06
C HIS A 46 3.54 -0.66 -5.71
N TYR A 47 4.04 -1.66 -6.46
CA TYR A 47 3.22 -2.69 -7.08
C TYR A 47 3.14 -3.89 -6.14
N LEU A 48 1.93 -4.41 -5.90
CA LEU A 48 1.76 -5.63 -5.11
C LEU A 48 1.90 -6.82 -6.04
N LEU A 49 2.94 -7.64 -5.79
CA LEU A 49 2.99 -8.98 -6.33
C LEU A 49 2.14 -9.85 -5.42
N HIS A 50 1.11 -10.51 -5.97
CA HIS A 50 0.34 -11.55 -5.28
C HIS A 50 -0.68 -10.97 -4.22
N PRO A 51 -1.91 -10.61 -4.64
CA PRO A 51 -2.97 -10.14 -3.76
C PRO A 51 -3.64 -11.30 -2.99
N GLN A 52 -2.87 -12.13 -2.28
CA GLN A 52 -3.40 -13.17 -1.37
C GLN A 52 -3.90 -12.61 -0.04
N MET A 53 -3.69 -11.31 0.19
CA MET A 53 -4.39 -10.57 1.24
C MET A 53 -5.46 -9.78 0.51
N SER A 54 -6.72 -10.07 0.84
CA SER A 54 -7.96 -9.52 0.27
C SER A 54 -7.77 -8.13 -0.34
N ALA A 55 -8.24 -7.97 -1.58
CA ALA A 55 -8.21 -6.71 -2.34
C ALA A 55 -8.90 -5.52 -1.65
N GLU A 56 -9.52 -5.74 -0.50
CA GLU A 56 -10.13 -4.72 0.35
C GLU A 56 -9.04 -3.84 0.98
N PRO A 57 -9.13 -2.50 0.83
CA PRO A 57 -8.28 -1.56 1.54
C PRO A 57 -8.24 -1.88 3.03
N LEU A 58 -7.08 -1.70 3.68
CA LEU A 58 -6.91 -1.92 5.12
C LEU A 58 -8.03 -1.26 5.94
N GLY A 59 -8.49 -0.08 5.53
CA GLY A 59 -9.59 0.63 6.18
C GLY A 59 -10.93 -0.11 6.13
N GLU A 60 -11.28 -0.74 4.99
CA GLU A 60 -12.51 -1.52 4.86
C GLU A 60 -12.44 -2.80 5.67
N MET A 61 -11.32 -3.53 5.59
CA MET A 61 -11.10 -4.75 6.36
C MET A 61 -11.14 -4.50 7.87
N MET A 62 -10.51 -3.39 8.31
CA MET A 62 -10.56 -2.98 9.70
C MET A 62 -11.96 -2.51 10.12
N GLY A 63 -12.68 -1.82 9.24
CA GLY A 63 -14.08 -1.43 9.45
C GLY A 63 -14.97 -2.64 9.71
N GLN A 64 -14.90 -3.66 8.84
CA GLN A 64 -15.62 -4.92 9.00
C GLN A 64 -15.24 -5.64 10.31
N LEU A 65 -13.96 -5.66 10.67
CA LEU A 65 -13.50 -6.26 11.92
C LEU A 65 -14.02 -5.52 13.16
N MET A 66 -14.05 -4.19 13.11
CA MET A 66 -14.58 -3.37 14.21
C MET A 66 -16.09 -3.50 14.37
N GLU A 67 -16.83 -3.59 13.27
CA GLU A 67 -18.28 -3.83 13.27
C GLU A 67 -18.65 -5.21 13.81
N SER A 68 -17.90 -6.24 13.41
CA SER A 68 -18.14 -7.62 13.85
C SER A 68 -17.66 -7.88 15.28
N ASN A 69 -16.45 -7.41 15.63
CA ASN A 69 -15.88 -7.56 16.95
C ASN A 69 -14.80 -6.52 17.25
N MET A 70 -15.22 -5.40 17.82
CA MET A 70 -14.35 -4.31 18.25
C MET A 70 -13.22 -4.74 19.21
N GLN A 71 -13.44 -5.76 20.06
CA GLN A 71 -12.41 -6.22 21.00
C GLN A 71 -11.25 -6.91 20.28
N VAL A 72 -11.55 -7.75 19.29
CA VAL A 72 -10.53 -8.42 18.47
C VAL A 72 -9.77 -7.40 17.63
N ALA A 73 -10.47 -6.40 17.09
CA ALA A 73 -9.88 -5.30 16.37
C ALA A 73 -8.86 -4.53 17.24
N ASN A 74 -9.24 -4.19 18.48
CA ASN A 74 -8.33 -3.51 19.42
C ASN A 74 -7.13 -4.38 19.82
N GLN A 75 -7.32 -5.68 20.10
CA GLN A 75 -6.21 -6.58 20.42
C GLN A 75 -5.20 -6.68 19.28
N LEU A 76 -5.67 -6.71 18.03
CA LEU A 76 -4.81 -6.71 16.87
C LEU A 76 -4.00 -5.42 16.79
N LEU A 77 -4.63 -4.27 16.97
CA LEU A 77 -3.94 -2.98 16.98
C LEU A 77 -2.91 -2.89 18.12
N GLU A 78 -3.28 -3.31 19.33
CA GLU A 78 -2.40 -3.33 20.50
C GLU A 78 -1.18 -4.24 20.26
N SER A 79 -1.38 -5.40 19.62
CA SER A 79 -0.28 -6.30 19.23
C SER A 79 0.70 -5.65 18.24
N LYS A 80 0.26 -4.61 17.52
CA LYS A 80 1.07 -3.80 16.61
C LYS A 80 1.54 -2.49 17.24
N GLY A 81 1.25 -2.23 18.51
CA GLY A 81 1.57 -0.98 19.18
C GLY A 81 0.74 0.22 18.70
N ILE A 82 -0.42 -0.03 18.11
CA ILE A 82 -1.36 0.99 17.62
C ILE A 82 -2.55 1.04 18.58
N ALA A 83 -3.07 2.24 18.86
CA ALA A 83 -4.28 2.44 19.65
C ALA A 83 -5.18 3.48 18.97
N LEU A 84 -6.50 3.24 19.02
CA LEU A 84 -7.51 4.18 18.52
C LEU A 84 -7.99 5.06 19.65
N PHE A 85 -8.13 6.35 19.38
CA PHE A 85 -8.72 7.32 20.30
C PHE A 85 -9.82 8.10 19.58
N PRO A 86 -10.91 8.47 20.28
CA PRO A 86 -11.85 9.43 19.73
C PRO A 86 -11.14 10.72 19.32
N LEU A 87 -11.54 11.33 18.21
CA LEU A 87 -10.90 12.54 17.69
C LEU A 87 -10.88 13.68 18.74
N GLU A 88 -11.88 13.73 19.60
CA GLU A 88 -11.97 14.69 20.70
C GLU A 88 -10.79 14.64 21.68
N PHE A 89 -10.21 13.45 21.86
CA PHE A 89 -9.00 13.28 22.66
C PHE A 89 -7.76 13.87 21.98
N ALA A 90 -7.69 13.82 20.64
CA ALA A 90 -6.57 14.40 19.91
C ALA A 90 -6.51 15.92 20.09
N TYR A 91 -7.66 16.61 20.08
CA TYR A 91 -7.74 18.04 20.35
C TYR A 91 -7.30 18.41 21.77
N THR A 92 -7.60 17.56 22.76
CA THR A 92 -7.16 17.80 24.15
C THR A 92 -5.66 17.61 24.31
N LEU A 93 -5.10 16.55 23.70
CA LEU A 93 -3.66 16.28 23.74
C LEU A 93 -2.85 17.40 23.08
N LEU A 94 -3.25 17.83 21.88
CA LEU A 94 -2.58 18.92 21.15
C LEU A 94 -2.59 20.26 21.89
N ARG A 95 -3.65 20.53 22.67
CA ARG A 95 -3.78 21.78 23.44
C ARG A 95 -2.99 21.73 24.76
N SER A 96 -2.57 20.54 25.19
CA SER A 96 -1.87 20.31 26.46
C SER A 96 -0.34 20.18 26.32
N SER A 97 0.20 20.21 25.09
CA SER A 97 1.65 20.28 24.80
C SER A 97 2.10 21.71 24.59
#